data_AF-A0A894KB97-F1
#
_entry.id   AF-A0A894KB97-F1
#
_cell.length_a   1.000
_cell.length_b   1.000
_cell.length_c   1.000
_cell.angle_alpha   90.00
_cell.angle_beta   90.00
_cell.angle_gamma   90.00
#
_symmetry.space_group_name_H-M   'P 1'
#
loop_
_entity.id
_entity.type
_entity.pdbx_description
1 polymer ?
#
loop_
_entity_poly.entity_id
_entity_poly.type
_entity_poly.pdbx_seq_one_letter_code
_entity_poly.pdbx_strand_id
1 'polypeptide(L)'
;MKNINFRKFFCVFLFITLGTVAFCQTKTKSPKVTSTMAKKIGLCCRNNPRMLSLFASANAEVVQNRRDVADRILAKLNNHLDYAENFILDLYYNYGTEMAYFALKNAGFTIQEHDTADAIWKKAQEKQKQIEQKRQQEKMKANLVKEQNTFDLAINGGSFGFHALSNKPEITLDIAEMARCVDGFRSDKHIAWDENIDYTFNCIISKDKTLELIIPEDSITFTSTQKVLWEYIKSNAIVQNHATLQFNQLDTTLIVSAKANLRITQKSTRYRTIIEFNASKDKKTKKWSITNTDELKRKLNSIDRENAESIYCDIEGSLYYNPYFELFEKGKYLIKAVIVENSLEYYVENKLQEEASMSFTFEFSCNKKNFMDRIYQAPN
;
A
#
# COMPACT_ATOMS: atom_id res chain seq x y z
N MET A 1 -44.72 -17.68 -17.15
CA MET A 1 -45.17 -16.30 -17.45
C MET A 1 -44.00 -15.52 -18.03
N LYS A 2 -44.22 -14.98 -19.23
CA LYS A 2 -43.51 -13.93 -20.01
C LYS A 2 -42.03 -13.65 -19.66
N ASN A 3 -41.09 -14.01 -20.55
CA ASN A 3 -40.51 -13.18 -21.62
C ASN A 3 -39.34 -12.32 -21.06
N ILE A 4 -38.08 -12.39 -21.53
CA ILE A 4 -37.62 -11.96 -22.84
C ILE A 4 -36.21 -12.54 -23.14
N ASN A 5 -36.02 -12.91 -24.41
CA ASN A 5 -34.79 -13.36 -25.07
C ASN A 5 -33.53 -12.50 -24.79
N PHE A 6 -32.52 -13.08 -24.14
CA PHE A 6 -31.19 -12.47 -23.94
C PHE A 6 -30.17 -12.78 -25.05
N ARG A 7 -30.62 -13.37 -26.17
CA ARG A 7 -29.74 -13.91 -27.23
C ARG A 7 -29.54 -12.97 -28.45
N LYS A 8 -29.75 -11.66 -28.28
CA LYS A 8 -29.58 -10.67 -29.37
C LYS A 8 -28.76 -9.41 -29.04
N PHE A 9 -27.94 -9.40 -27.99
CA PHE A 9 -27.06 -8.25 -27.67
C PHE A 9 -25.57 -8.61 -27.51
N PHE A 10 -25.12 -9.66 -28.20
CA PHE A 10 -23.72 -10.04 -28.26
C PHE A 10 -23.18 -9.79 -29.67
N CYS A 11 -23.05 -8.51 -30.03
CA CYS A 11 -22.23 -8.04 -31.15
C CYS A 11 -22.12 -6.52 -31.03
N VAL A 12 -20.89 -6.01 -31.18
CA VAL A 12 -20.49 -4.59 -31.19
C VAL A 12 -20.27 -3.97 -29.81
N PHE A 13 -19.10 -4.23 -29.22
CA PHE A 13 -18.34 -3.19 -28.51
C PHE A 13 -16.85 -3.58 -28.52
N LEU A 14 -16.26 -3.50 -29.71
CA LEU A 14 -14.81 -3.46 -29.86
C LEU A 14 -14.49 -2.44 -30.96
N PHE A 15 -14.73 -1.17 -30.61
CA PHE A 15 -14.12 -0.04 -31.27
C PHE A 15 -13.29 0.69 -30.22
N ILE A 16 -12.02 0.29 -30.13
CA ILE A 16 -10.96 1.18 -29.70
C ILE A 16 -10.83 2.19 -30.85
N THR A 17 -11.63 3.25 -30.82
CA THR A 17 -11.39 4.41 -31.67
C THR A 17 -10.32 5.24 -30.99
N LEU A 18 -9.09 5.07 -31.48
CA LEU A 18 -8.11 6.14 -31.61
C LEU A 18 -8.85 7.47 -31.80
N GLY A 19 -8.64 8.40 -30.87
CA GLY A 19 -9.17 9.76 -30.94
C GLY A 19 -8.52 10.53 -32.08
N THR A 20 -8.87 10.20 -33.33
CA THR A 20 -8.87 11.17 -34.40
C THR A 20 -10.08 12.05 -34.16
N VAL A 21 -9.83 13.27 -33.70
CA VAL A 21 -10.83 14.33 -33.66
C VAL A 21 -11.19 14.63 -35.11
N ALA A 22 -12.13 13.87 -35.67
CA ALA A 22 -12.79 14.21 -36.90
C ALA A 22 -13.58 15.50 -36.62
N PHE A 23 -12.95 16.64 -36.95
CA PHE A 23 -13.57 17.94 -36.92
C PHE A 23 -14.72 17.92 -37.94
N CYS A 24 -15.91 17.62 -37.45
CA CYS A 24 -17.14 17.82 -38.18
C CYS A 24 -17.15 19.31 -38.57
N GLN A 25 -16.98 19.60 -39.86
CA GLN A 25 -17.07 20.95 -40.40
C GLN A 25 -18.50 21.45 -40.19
N THR A 26 -18.78 21.96 -38.98
CA THR A 26 -19.91 22.85 -38.77
C THR A 26 -19.68 24.05 -39.66
N LYS A 27 -20.54 24.25 -40.67
CA LYS A 27 -20.67 25.49 -41.44
C LYS A 27 -20.46 26.68 -40.51
N THR A 28 -19.27 27.26 -40.54
CA THR A 28 -18.86 28.34 -39.68
C THR A 28 -19.66 29.56 -40.08
N LYS A 29 -20.44 30.11 -39.12
CA LYS A 29 -20.86 31.51 -39.18
C LYS A 29 -19.63 32.34 -39.57
N SER A 30 -19.78 33.22 -40.55
CA SER A 30 -18.70 34.06 -41.07
C SER A 30 -17.83 34.59 -39.93
N PRO A 31 -16.49 34.44 -40.00
CA PRO A 31 -15.60 34.98 -38.98
C PRO A 31 -15.89 36.47 -38.81
N LYS A 32 -15.96 36.93 -37.55
CA LYS A 32 -16.20 38.34 -37.24
C LYS A 32 -15.01 39.22 -37.65
N VAL A 33 -13.84 38.61 -37.79
CA VAL A 33 -12.61 39.27 -38.25
C VAL A 33 -12.77 39.68 -39.72
N THR A 34 -12.51 40.96 -40.02
CA THR A 34 -12.59 41.48 -41.38
C THR A 34 -11.27 41.29 -42.13
N SER A 35 -11.33 41.35 -43.48
CA SER A 35 -10.16 41.37 -44.36
C SER A 35 -9.15 42.47 -43.96
N THR A 36 -9.65 43.62 -43.50
CA THR A 36 -8.81 44.74 -43.04
C THR A 36 -8.05 44.41 -41.76
N MET A 37 -8.73 43.82 -40.76
CA MET A 37 -8.09 43.37 -39.52
C MET A 37 -7.02 42.30 -39.81
N ALA A 38 -7.32 41.35 -40.69
CA ALA A 38 -6.39 40.31 -41.10
C ALA A 38 -5.15 40.88 -41.82
N LYS A 39 -5.29 41.90 -42.68
CA LYS A 39 -4.14 42.58 -43.31
C LYS A 39 -3.24 43.27 -42.28
N LYS A 40 -3.83 43.92 -41.27
CA LYS A 40 -3.11 44.58 -40.16
C LYS A 40 -2.32 43.58 -39.32
N ILE A 41 -2.94 42.46 -38.95
CA ILE A 41 -2.26 41.34 -38.29
C ILE A 41 -1.13 40.81 -39.18
N GLY A 42 -1.42 40.54 -40.46
CA GLY A 42 -0.45 40.04 -41.43
C GLY A 42 0.78 40.93 -41.59
N LEU A 43 0.60 42.25 -41.57
CA LEU A 43 1.70 43.21 -41.59
C LEU A 43 2.46 43.24 -40.25
N CYS A 44 1.74 43.31 -39.12
CA CYS A 44 2.34 43.35 -37.79
C CYS A 44 3.20 42.12 -37.51
N CYS A 45 2.69 40.91 -37.77
CA CYS A 45 3.41 39.67 -37.54
C CYS A 45 4.66 39.54 -38.42
N ARG A 46 4.59 39.91 -39.71
CA ARG A 46 5.78 39.87 -40.60
C ARG A 46 6.89 40.82 -40.15
N ASN A 47 6.53 41.93 -39.52
CA ASN A 47 7.48 42.95 -39.08
C ASN A 47 7.93 42.79 -37.62
N ASN A 48 7.32 41.88 -36.85
CA ASN A 48 7.63 41.67 -35.44
C ASN A 48 7.83 40.17 -35.15
N PRO A 49 9.09 39.73 -34.90
CA PRO A 49 9.41 38.32 -34.65
C PRO A 49 8.62 37.67 -33.50
N ARG A 50 8.26 38.44 -32.46
CA ARG A 50 7.45 37.92 -31.34
C ARG A 50 6.01 37.65 -31.78
N MET A 51 5.43 38.55 -32.57
CA MET A 51 4.08 38.40 -33.10
C MET A 51 4.01 37.30 -34.18
N LEU A 52 5.07 37.13 -34.98
CA LEU A 52 5.23 35.99 -35.89
C LEU A 52 5.23 34.66 -35.12
N SER A 53 6.00 34.58 -34.04
CA SER A 53 6.07 33.38 -33.21
C SER A 53 4.71 33.03 -32.60
N LEU A 54 3.98 34.04 -32.11
CA LEU A 54 2.64 33.87 -31.58
C LEU A 54 1.66 33.39 -32.67
N PHE A 55 1.69 33.99 -33.86
CA PHE A 55 0.87 33.54 -34.99
C PHE A 55 1.14 32.09 -35.39
N ALA A 56 2.42 31.70 -35.43
CA ALA A 56 2.82 30.33 -35.75
C ALA A 56 2.32 29.34 -34.68
N SER A 57 2.40 29.70 -33.40
CA SER A 57 1.85 28.92 -32.28
C SER A 57 0.34 28.75 -32.39
N ALA A 58 -0.38 29.86 -32.58
CA ALA A 58 -1.84 29.87 -32.72
C ALA A 58 -2.38 29.02 -33.89
N ASN A 59 -1.55 28.77 -34.91
CA ASN A 59 -1.91 28.06 -36.13
C ASN A 59 -0.95 26.90 -36.43
N ALA A 60 -0.43 26.25 -35.39
CA ALA A 60 0.66 25.26 -35.51
C ALA A 60 0.36 24.11 -36.48
N GLU A 61 -0.88 23.63 -36.56
CA GLU A 61 -1.27 22.54 -37.47
C GLU A 61 -1.09 22.91 -38.95
N VAL A 62 -1.36 24.16 -39.31
CA VAL A 62 -1.30 24.66 -40.69
C VAL A 62 0.11 25.15 -41.02
N VAL A 63 0.76 25.82 -40.05
CA VAL A 63 2.10 26.38 -40.22
C VAL A 63 3.20 25.32 -40.09
N GLN A 64 2.94 24.23 -39.38
CA GLN A 64 3.87 23.12 -39.14
C GLN A 64 5.24 23.60 -38.61
N ASN A 65 5.25 24.64 -37.77
CA ASN A 65 6.45 25.32 -37.26
C ASN A 65 7.44 25.80 -38.33
N ARG A 66 6.97 25.99 -39.57
CA ARG A 66 7.79 26.46 -40.70
C ARG A 66 7.60 27.95 -40.95
N ARG A 67 8.68 28.72 -40.80
CA ARG A 67 8.68 30.17 -41.02
C ARG A 67 8.28 30.57 -42.44
N ASP A 68 8.76 29.84 -43.45
CA ASP A 68 8.42 30.12 -44.85
C ASP A 68 6.93 29.91 -45.16
N VAL A 69 6.28 28.98 -44.46
CA VAL A 69 4.84 28.74 -44.55
C VAL A 69 4.07 29.85 -43.83
N ALA A 70 4.49 30.21 -42.62
CA ALA A 70 3.90 31.32 -41.85
C ALA A 70 3.92 32.63 -42.65
N ASP A 71 5.06 32.98 -43.24
CA ASP A 71 5.23 34.23 -44.00
C ASP A 71 4.32 34.27 -45.24
N ARG A 72 4.17 33.14 -45.95
CA ARG A 72 3.25 33.03 -47.09
C ARG A 72 1.79 33.21 -46.68
N ILE A 73 1.38 32.60 -45.56
CA ILE A 73 0.03 32.71 -45.02
C ILE A 73 -0.23 34.16 -44.56
N LEU A 74 0.70 34.76 -43.82
CA LEU A 74 0.58 36.14 -43.33
C LEU A 74 0.50 37.17 -44.46
N ALA A 75 1.19 36.94 -45.59
CA ALA A 75 1.10 37.80 -46.77
C ALA A 75 -0.28 37.80 -47.42
N LYS A 76 -1.09 36.76 -47.20
CA LYS A 76 -2.44 36.58 -47.73
C LYS A 76 -3.47 36.30 -46.64
N LEU A 77 -3.23 36.80 -45.41
CA LEU A 77 -4.03 36.46 -44.23
C LEU A 77 -5.51 36.86 -44.38
N ASN A 78 -5.80 37.86 -45.22
CA ASN A 78 -7.15 38.27 -45.57
C ASN A 78 -7.99 37.19 -46.26
N ASN A 79 -7.36 36.14 -46.78
CA ASN A 79 -8.04 34.97 -47.34
C ASN A 79 -8.27 33.86 -46.27
N HIS A 80 -7.73 34.04 -45.06
CA HIS A 80 -7.72 33.06 -43.97
C HIS A 80 -8.12 33.74 -42.65
N LEU A 81 -9.35 34.25 -42.60
CA LEU A 81 -9.88 35.03 -41.48
C LEU A 81 -9.97 34.23 -40.18
N ASP A 82 -10.14 32.92 -40.30
CA ASP A 82 -10.06 31.94 -39.20
C ASP A 82 -8.69 31.93 -38.53
N TYR A 83 -7.59 32.00 -39.30
CA TYR A 83 -6.24 32.06 -38.73
C TYR A 83 -5.95 33.39 -38.02
N ALA A 84 -6.57 34.48 -38.51
CA ALA A 84 -6.53 35.77 -37.83
C ALA A 84 -7.34 35.75 -36.52
N GLU A 85 -8.48 35.05 -36.49
CA GLU A 85 -9.27 34.85 -35.27
C GLU A 85 -8.50 34.02 -34.24
N ASN A 86 -7.82 32.94 -34.66
CA ASN A 86 -6.94 32.15 -33.80
C ASN A 86 -5.81 33.00 -33.19
N PHE A 87 -5.18 33.86 -33.99
CA PHE A 87 -4.15 34.76 -33.52
C PHE A 87 -4.67 35.74 -32.46
N ILE A 88 -5.85 36.33 -32.68
CA ILE A 88 -6.48 37.21 -31.69
C ILE A 88 -6.73 36.42 -30.39
N LEU A 89 -7.30 35.22 -30.47
CA LEU A 89 -7.53 34.40 -29.28
C LEU A 89 -6.23 34.09 -28.53
N ASP A 90 -5.18 33.67 -29.23
CA ASP A 90 -3.89 33.33 -28.62
C ASP A 90 -3.22 34.56 -28.00
N LEU A 91 -3.38 35.74 -28.60
CA LEU A 91 -2.92 37.01 -28.02
C LEU A 91 -3.60 37.30 -26.68
N TYR A 92 -4.92 37.13 -26.58
CA TYR A 92 -5.62 37.34 -25.32
C TYR A 92 -5.28 36.26 -24.28
N TYR A 93 -5.11 34.99 -24.69
CA TYR A 93 -4.70 33.92 -23.78
C TYR A 93 -3.31 34.15 -23.18
N ASN A 94 -2.34 34.59 -23.99
CA ASN A 94 -0.95 34.74 -23.53
C ASN A 94 -0.69 36.05 -22.78
N TYR A 95 -1.41 37.12 -23.11
CA TYR A 95 -1.08 38.46 -22.61
C TYR A 95 -2.21 39.13 -21.81
N GLY A 96 -3.40 38.55 -21.77
CA GLY A 96 -4.57 39.15 -21.14
C GLY A 96 -5.09 40.38 -21.91
N THR A 97 -6.25 40.89 -21.47
CA THR A 97 -7.00 41.92 -22.20
C THR A 97 -6.21 43.21 -22.44
N GLU A 98 -5.48 43.69 -21.44
CA GLU A 98 -4.80 45.00 -21.50
C GLU A 98 -3.61 44.99 -22.47
N MET A 99 -2.74 43.99 -22.39
CA MET A 99 -1.59 43.88 -23.27
C MET A 99 -1.99 43.44 -24.68
N ALA A 100 -3.03 42.62 -24.84
CA ALA A 100 -3.61 42.32 -26.14
C ALA A 100 -4.18 43.58 -26.80
N TYR A 101 -4.85 44.45 -26.05
CA TYR A 101 -5.32 45.75 -26.54
C TYR A 101 -4.16 46.60 -27.07
N PHE A 102 -3.07 46.77 -26.32
CA PHE A 102 -1.92 47.54 -26.80
C PHE A 102 -1.24 46.92 -28.02
N ALA A 103 -1.12 45.60 -28.07
CA ALA A 103 -0.54 44.89 -29.21
C ALA A 103 -1.38 45.07 -30.49
N LEU A 104 -2.71 44.99 -30.39
CA LEU A 104 -3.62 45.25 -31.51
C LEU A 104 -3.63 46.73 -31.92
N LYS A 105 -3.53 47.65 -30.95
CA LYS A 105 -3.41 49.10 -31.22
C LYS A 105 -2.15 49.39 -32.02
N ASN A 106 -1.02 48.79 -31.64
CA ASN A 106 0.24 48.91 -32.36
C ASN A 106 0.20 48.26 -33.76
N ALA A 107 -0.68 47.27 -33.96
CA ALA A 107 -0.98 46.73 -35.29
C ALA A 107 -1.90 47.65 -36.14
N GLY A 108 -2.37 48.77 -35.57
CA GLY A 108 -3.20 49.76 -36.25
C GLY A 108 -4.71 49.49 -36.16
N PHE A 109 -5.16 48.73 -35.16
CA PHE A 109 -6.60 48.47 -34.96
C PHE A 109 -7.34 49.76 -34.58
N THR A 110 -8.54 49.94 -35.12
CA THR A 110 -9.47 50.99 -34.69
C THR A 110 -10.22 50.55 -33.44
N ILE A 111 -10.91 51.49 -32.78
CA ILE A 111 -11.75 51.20 -31.60
C ILE A 111 -12.79 50.10 -31.92
N GLN A 112 -13.45 50.17 -33.07
CA GLN A 112 -14.45 49.17 -33.48
C GLN A 112 -13.84 47.78 -33.74
N GLU A 113 -12.60 47.73 -34.25
CA GLU A 113 -11.88 46.47 -34.45
C GLU A 113 -11.43 45.87 -33.10
N HIS A 114 -11.12 46.70 -32.11
CA HIS A 114 -10.92 46.26 -30.73
C HIS A 114 -12.18 45.69 -30.11
N ASP A 115 -13.35 46.35 -30.26
CA ASP A 115 -14.63 45.82 -29.79
C ASP A 115 -14.93 44.43 -30.38
N THR A 116 -14.53 44.24 -31.65
CA THR A 116 -14.66 42.95 -32.34
C THR A 116 -13.73 41.89 -31.74
N ALA A 117 -12.48 42.23 -31.46
CA ALA A 117 -11.52 41.33 -30.81
C ALA A 117 -11.96 40.95 -29.38
N ASP A 118 -12.43 41.92 -28.59
CA ASP A 118 -12.99 41.69 -27.26
C ASP A 118 -14.25 40.79 -27.31
N ALA A 119 -15.10 40.97 -28.32
CA ALA A 119 -16.27 40.12 -28.49
C ALA A 119 -15.90 38.67 -28.87
N ILE A 120 -14.83 38.48 -29.64
CA ILE A 120 -14.27 37.15 -29.96
C ILE A 120 -13.74 36.52 -28.66
N TRP A 121 -12.96 37.25 -27.87
CA TRP A 121 -12.41 36.79 -26.60
C TRP A 121 -13.50 36.42 -25.59
N LYS A 122 -14.48 37.30 -25.34
CA LYS A 122 -15.60 37.04 -24.41
C LYS A 122 -16.37 35.78 -24.80
N LYS A 123 -16.60 35.55 -26.10
CA LYS A 123 -17.27 34.35 -26.59
C LYS A 123 -16.44 33.09 -26.35
N ALA A 124 -15.12 33.16 -26.51
CA ALA A 124 -14.22 32.06 -26.21
C ALA A 124 -14.16 31.75 -24.70
N GLN A 125 -14.12 32.77 -23.84
CA GLN A 125 -14.17 32.61 -22.39
C GLN A 125 -15.48 31.93 -21.94
N GLU A 126 -16.62 32.35 -22.49
CA GLU A 126 -17.91 31.73 -22.18
C GLU A 126 -17.96 30.26 -22.62
N LYS A 127 -17.44 29.95 -23.82
CA LYS A 127 -17.31 28.57 -24.28
C LYS A 127 -16.42 27.73 -23.36
N GLN A 128 -15.31 28.29 -22.90
CA GLN A 128 -14.38 27.61 -21.98
C GLN A 128 -15.04 27.35 -20.62
N LYS A 129 -15.77 28.33 -20.08
CA LYS A 129 -16.52 28.19 -18.83
C LYS A 129 -17.58 27.09 -18.92
N GLN A 130 -18.31 27.01 -20.03
CA GLN A 130 -19.29 25.95 -20.27
C GLN A 130 -18.64 24.56 -20.36
N ILE A 131 -17.48 24.46 -21.02
CA ILE A 131 -16.70 23.20 -21.08
C ILE A 131 -16.25 22.79 -19.68
N GLU A 132 -15.73 23.71 -18.88
CA GLU A 132 -15.27 23.42 -17.53
C GLU A 132 -16.42 23.00 -16.60
N GLN A 133 -17.55 23.70 -16.65
CA GLN A 133 -18.76 23.30 -15.93
C GLN A 133 -19.23 21.91 -16.32
N LYS A 134 -19.23 21.59 -17.63
CA LYS A 134 -19.59 20.26 -18.11
C LYS A 134 -18.63 19.19 -17.62
N ARG A 135 -17.31 19.46 -17.64
CA ARG A 135 -16.28 18.55 -17.09
C ARG A 135 -16.48 18.32 -15.60
N GLN A 136 -16.78 19.36 -14.83
CA GLN A 136 -17.06 19.24 -13.40
C GLN A 136 -18.32 18.42 -13.13
N GLN A 137 -19.40 18.64 -13.90
CA GLN A 137 -20.61 17.82 -13.81
C GLN A 137 -20.36 16.35 -14.17
N GLU A 138 -19.59 16.08 -15.23
CA GLU A 138 -19.20 14.72 -15.61
C GLU A 138 -18.35 14.05 -14.52
N LYS A 139 -17.40 14.77 -13.92
CA LYS A 139 -16.58 14.28 -12.81
C LYS A 139 -17.43 13.97 -11.58
N MET A 140 -18.38 14.85 -11.23
CA MET A 140 -19.33 14.61 -10.13
C MET A 140 -20.18 13.37 -10.38
N LYS A 141 -20.75 13.21 -11.58
CA LYS A 141 -21.52 12.02 -11.97
C LYS A 141 -20.67 10.75 -11.89
N ALA A 142 -19.43 10.78 -12.40
CA ALA A 142 -18.54 9.63 -12.36
C ALA A 142 -18.17 9.23 -10.92
N ASN A 143 -17.94 10.21 -10.05
CA ASN A 143 -17.70 9.95 -8.63
C ASN A 143 -18.93 9.36 -7.94
N LEU A 144 -20.13 9.87 -8.23
CA LEU A 144 -21.38 9.33 -7.69
C LEU A 144 -21.60 7.88 -8.09
N VAL A 145 -21.35 7.52 -9.36
CA VAL A 145 -21.47 6.14 -9.83
C VAL A 145 -20.48 5.23 -9.11
N LYS A 146 -19.24 5.68 -8.90
CA LYS A 146 -18.24 4.90 -8.13
C LYS A 146 -18.69 4.69 -6.70
N GLU A 147 -19.17 5.75 -6.05
CA GLU A 147 -19.64 5.72 -4.67
C GLU A 147 -20.86 4.79 -4.52
N GLN A 148 -21.81 4.84 -5.46
CA GLN A 148 -22.95 3.93 -5.52
C GLN A 148 -22.51 2.47 -5.70
N ASN A 149 -21.57 2.18 -6.59
CA ASN A 149 -21.05 0.81 -6.75
C ASN A 149 -20.40 0.29 -5.46
N THR A 150 -19.64 1.13 -4.76
CA THR A 150 -19.04 0.77 -3.46
C THR A 150 -20.10 0.58 -2.39
N PHE A 151 -21.15 1.42 -2.40
CA PHE A 151 -22.28 1.32 -1.49
C PHE A 151 -23.06 0.02 -1.69
N ASP A 152 -23.35 -0.34 -2.93
CA ASP A 152 -24.01 -1.60 -3.29
C ASP A 152 -23.16 -2.80 -2.86
N LEU A 153 -21.84 -2.76 -3.07
CA LEU A 153 -20.93 -3.80 -2.56
C LEU A 153 -20.99 -3.90 -1.04
N ALA A 154 -21.03 -2.79 -0.31
CA ALA A 154 -21.07 -2.77 1.16
C ALA A 154 -22.37 -3.35 1.73
N ILE A 155 -23.51 -3.05 1.09
CA ILE A 155 -24.81 -3.63 1.45
C ILE A 155 -24.83 -5.13 1.18
N ASN A 156 -24.28 -5.56 0.04
CA ASN A 156 -24.25 -6.96 -0.37
C ASN A 156 -23.14 -7.80 0.31
N GLY A 157 -22.55 -7.31 1.40
CA GLY A 157 -21.60 -8.09 2.22
C GLY A 157 -20.16 -8.07 1.73
N GLY A 158 -19.78 -7.11 0.88
CA GLY A 158 -18.40 -6.90 0.46
C GLY A 158 -17.45 -6.66 1.64
N SER A 159 -16.20 -7.11 1.49
CA SER A 159 -15.13 -6.93 2.47
C SER A 159 -14.06 -5.96 1.93
N PHE A 160 -13.65 -5.00 2.76
CA PHE A 160 -12.83 -3.87 2.33
C PHE A 160 -11.48 -3.85 3.04
N GLY A 161 -10.41 -3.45 2.34
CA GLY A 161 -9.10 -3.29 2.96
C GLY A 161 -9.04 -2.07 3.88
N PHE A 162 -8.14 -2.08 4.87
CA PHE A 162 -8.01 -1.03 5.89
C PHE A 162 -7.81 0.39 5.33
N HIS A 163 -7.18 0.52 4.16
CA HIS A 163 -6.95 1.82 3.52
C HIS A 163 -8.22 2.48 2.99
N ALA A 164 -9.27 1.69 2.72
CA ALA A 164 -10.54 2.19 2.20
C ALA A 164 -11.49 2.63 3.33
N LEU A 165 -11.24 2.19 4.56
CA LEU A 165 -12.12 2.42 5.71
C LEU A 165 -11.99 3.85 6.25
N SER A 166 -13.12 4.42 6.64
CA SER A 166 -13.19 5.70 7.35
C SER A 166 -12.89 5.53 8.84
N ASN A 167 -13.38 4.45 9.45
CA ASN A 167 -12.98 4.02 10.78
C ASN A 167 -12.39 2.61 10.71
N LYS A 168 -11.20 2.42 11.31
CA LYS A 168 -10.49 1.14 11.31
C LYS A 168 -10.83 0.36 12.58
N PRO A 169 -11.12 -0.94 12.48
CA PRO A 169 -11.25 -1.78 13.66
C PRO A 169 -9.88 -1.94 14.32
N GLU A 170 -9.89 -2.12 15.64
CA GLU A 170 -8.71 -2.41 16.44
C GLU A 170 -8.79 -3.86 16.90
N ILE A 171 -7.68 -4.59 16.80
CA ILE A 171 -7.63 -6.03 17.11
C ILE A 171 -6.62 -6.17 18.23
N THR A 172 -7.08 -6.67 19.37
CA THR A 172 -6.25 -6.87 20.56
C THR A 172 -6.11 -8.36 20.84
N LEU A 173 -4.91 -8.77 21.23
CA LEU A 173 -4.54 -10.14 21.61
C LEU A 173 -3.61 -10.04 22.80
N ASP A 174 -3.77 -10.91 23.81
CA ASP A 174 -2.75 -11.05 24.86
C ASP A 174 -1.58 -11.87 24.28
N ILE A 175 -0.49 -11.18 23.93
CA ILE A 175 0.68 -11.82 23.31
C ILE A 175 1.55 -12.51 24.35
N ALA A 176 1.52 -12.07 25.61
CA ALA A 176 2.23 -12.72 26.69
C ALA A 176 1.63 -14.10 27.03
N GLU A 177 0.30 -14.24 26.99
CA GLU A 177 -0.36 -15.54 27.12
C GLU A 177 -0.13 -16.40 25.87
N MET A 178 -0.19 -15.83 24.66
CA MET A 178 0.13 -16.56 23.43
C MET A 178 1.55 -17.16 23.47
N ALA A 179 2.55 -16.37 23.89
CA ALA A 179 3.93 -16.80 24.06
C ALA A 179 4.04 -18.02 25.00
N ARG A 180 3.36 -17.97 26.15
CA ARG A 180 3.31 -19.09 27.11
C ARG A 180 2.67 -20.35 26.51
N CYS A 181 1.60 -20.21 25.73
CA CYS A 181 0.98 -21.34 25.05
C CYS A 181 1.96 -22.00 24.08
N VAL A 182 2.61 -21.21 23.22
CA VAL A 182 3.58 -21.71 22.23
C VAL A 182 4.73 -22.48 22.90
N ASP A 183 5.28 -21.96 24.00
CA ASP A 183 6.36 -22.61 24.74
C ASP A 183 5.89 -23.91 25.43
N GLY A 184 4.69 -23.92 26.01
CA GLY A 184 4.08 -25.13 26.56
C GLY A 184 3.95 -26.25 25.52
N PHE A 185 3.45 -25.93 24.33
CA PHE A 185 3.29 -26.93 23.26
C PHE A 185 4.62 -27.41 22.65
N ARG A 186 5.68 -26.58 22.69
CA ARG A 186 7.06 -27.04 22.37
C ARG A 186 7.53 -28.12 23.35
N SER A 187 7.21 -27.97 24.64
CA SER A 187 7.58 -28.96 25.67
C SER A 187 6.85 -30.31 25.51
N ASP A 188 5.63 -30.29 24.98
CA ASP A 188 4.82 -31.49 24.66
C ASP A 188 5.13 -32.09 23.27
N LYS A 189 6.21 -31.65 22.60
CA LYS A 189 6.66 -32.11 21.27
C LYS A 189 5.64 -31.90 20.14
N HIS A 190 4.64 -31.04 20.33
CA HIS A 190 3.65 -30.73 19.30
C HIS A 190 4.14 -29.68 18.30
N ILE A 191 5.20 -28.94 18.65
CA ILE A 191 5.85 -27.91 17.84
C ILE A 191 7.32 -28.28 17.64
N ALA A 192 7.87 -28.05 16.45
CA ALA A 192 9.28 -28.26 16.16
C ALA A 192 10.15 -27.22 16.90
N TRP A 193 11.19 -27.68 17.60
CA TRP A 193 12.06 -26.85 18.45
C TRP A 193 12.90 -25.85 17.67
N ASP A 194 13.08 -26.07 16.36
CA ASP A 194 13.84 -25.25 15.43
C ASP A 194 12.97 -24.40 14.50
N GLU A 195 11.64 -24.49 14.60
CA GLU A 195 10.74 -23.70 13.77
C GLU A 195 10.76 -22.23 14.20
N ASN A 196 11.24 -21.37 13.29
CA ASN A 196 11.17 -19.93 13.45
C ASN A 196 9.75 -19.45 13.14
N ILE A 197 9.15 -18.71 14.07
CA ILE A 197 7.79 -18.20 13.93
C ILE A 197 7.84 -16.97 13.04
N ASP A 198 7.26 -17.04 11.85
CA ASP A 198 6.98 -15.89 11.00
C ASP A 198 5.80 -16.23 10.10
N TYR A 199 4.61 -15.93 10.58
CA TYR A 199 3.37 -16.29 9.90
C TYR A 199 2.46 -15.09 9.73
N THR A 200 1.85 -15.01 8.55
CA THR A 200 0.81 -14.04 8.24
C THR A 200 -0.51 -14.77 8.02
N PHE A 201 -1.54 -14.34 8.74
CA PHE A 201 -2.91 -14.79 8.63
C PHE A 201 -3.73 -13.71 7.93
N ASN A 202 -4.28 -14.05 6.76
CA ASN A 202 -5.15 -13.14 6.02
C ASN A 202 -6.59 -13.36 6.50
N CYS A 203 -7.16 -12.35 7.14
CA CYS A 203 -8.42 -12.45 7.87
C CYS A 203 -9.52 -11.54 7.31
N ILE A 204 -10.76 -11.91 7.57
CA ILE A 204 -11.94 -11.06 7.48
C ILE A 204 -12.42 -10.79 8.89
N ILE A 205 -12.61 -9.51 9.20
CA ILE A 205 -13.37 -9.03 10.35
C ILE A 205 -14.79 -8.82 9.86
N SER A 206 -15.73 -9.57 10.38
CA SER A 206 -17.14 -9.42 10.05
C SER A 206 -17.73 -8.14 10.63
N LYS A 207 -18.94 -7.78 10.16
CA LYS A 207 -19.72 -6.66 10.72
C LYS A 207 -19.99 -6.84 12.23
N ASP A 208 -20.10 -8.09 12.66
CA ASP A 208 -20.36 -8.52 14.03
C ASP A 208 -19.07 -8.67 14.86
N LYS A 209 -17.93 -8.18 14.34
CA LYS A 209 -16.62 -8.18 15.01
C LYS A 209 -16.04 -9.58 15.24
N THR A 210 -16.49 -10.57 14.46
CA THR A 210 -15.85 -11.90 14.44
C THR A 210 -14.67 -11.91 13.47
N LEU A 211 -13.61 -12.64 13.82
CA LEU A 211 -12.40 -12.76 13.01
C LEU A 211 -12.31 -14.17 12.42
N GLU A 212 -12.20 -14.26 11.10
CA GLU A 212 -12.13 -15.52 10.35
C GLU A 212 -11.04 -15.44 9.28
N LEU A 213 -10.52 -16.58 8.81
CA LEU A 213 -9.62 -16.58 7.65
C LEU A 213 -10.40 -16.20 6.38
N ILE A 214 -9.75 -15.49 5.45
CA ILE A 214 -10.34 -15.21 4.13
C ILE A 214 -10.64 -16.52 3.40
N ILE A 215 -9.74 -17.50 3.51
CA ILE A 215 -9.87 -18.84 2.92
C ILE A 215 -9.78 -19.84 4.08
N PRO A 216 -10.91 -20.39 4.56
CA PRO A 216 -10.91 -21.34 5.68
C PRO A 216 -10.03 -22.57 5.44
N GLU A 217 -9.93 -23.02 4.19
CA GLU A 217 -9.14 -24.17 3.77
C GLU A 217 -7.63 -23.98 3.98
N ASP A 218 -7.14 -22.74 4.08
CA ASP A 218 -5.72 -22.46 4.38
C ASP A 218 -5.30 -23.11 5.71
N SER A 219 -6.23 -23.23 6.67
CA SER A 219 -5.97 -23.88 7.96
C SER A 219 -5.57 -25.35 7.86
N ILE A 220 -5.92 -26.03 6.75
CA ILE A 220 -5.59 -27.44 6.53
C ILE A 220 -4.07 -27.60 6.34
N THR A 221 -3.46 -26.67 5.61
CA THR A 221 -2.03 -26.69 5.22
C THR A 221 -1.11 -26.09 6.26
N PHE A 222 -1.67 -25.46 7.31
CA PHE A 222 -0.90 -24.91 8.42
C PHE A 222 -0.01 -25.95 9.09
N THR A 223 1.23 -25.54 9.41
CA THR A 223 2.11 -26.29 10.32
C THR A 223 1.47 -26.42 11.70
N SER A 224 1.96 -27.33 12.54
CA SER A 224 1.45 -27.49 13.90
C SER A 224 1.48 -26.17 14.68
N THR A 225 2.55 -25.39 14.53
CA THR A 225 2.72 -24.07 15.16
C THR A 225 1.70 -23.07 14.64
N GLN A 226 1.50 -23.00 13.32
CA GLN A 226 0.48 -22.14 12.73
C GLN A 226 -0.93 -22.48 13.21
N LYS A 227 -1.24 -23.77 13.39
CA LYS A 227 -2.55 -24.21 13.91
C LYS A 227 -2.76 -23.76 15.35
N VAL A 228 -1.77 -23.92 16.21
CA VAL A 228 -1.82 -23.46 17.61
C VAL A 228 -2.03 -21.95 17.68
N LEU A 229 -1.24 -21.18 16.92
CA LEU A 229 -1.36 -19.72 16.86
C LEU A 229 -2.74 -19.30 16.33
N TRP A 230 -3.23 -19.93 15.27
CA TRP A 230 -4.54 -19.60 14.70
C TRP A 230 -5.69 -19.91 15.66
N GLU A 231 -5.69 -21.07 16.31
CA GLU A 231 -6.72 -21.41 17.30
C GLU A 231 -6.71 -20.40 18.46
N TYR A 232 -5.53 -20.02 18.94
CA TYR A 232 -5.43 -18.97 19.96
C TYR A 232 -6.01 -17.63 19.48
N ILE A 233 -5.63 -17.17 18.29
CA ILE A 233 -6.14 -15.94 17.69
C ILE A 233 -7.67 -16.00 17.59
N LYS A 234 -8.21 -17.09 17.05
CA LYS A 234 -9.64 -17.26 16.83
C LYS A 234 -10.44 -17.26 18.14
N SER A 235 -9.89 -17.83 19.21
CA SER A 235 -10.57 -17.90 20.51
C SER A 235 -10.42 -16.63 21.36
N ASN A 236 -9.31 -15.89 21.22
CA ASN A 236 -8.95 -14.83 22.16
C ASN A 236 -8.85 -13.43 21.54
N ALA A 237 -8.89 -13.29 20.21
CA ALA A 237 -8.88 -11.98 19.57
C ALA A 237 -10.12 -11.17 19.96
N ILE A 238 -9.88 -9.95 20.45
CA ILE A 238 -10.94 -8.98 20.73
C ILE A 238 -10.88 -7.92 19.63
N VAL A 239 -11.94 -7.84 18.84
CA VAL A 239 -12.11 -6.78 17.84
C VAL A 239 -12.90 -5.63 18.47
N GLN A 240 -12.23 -4.49 18.64
CA GLN A 240 -12.83 -3.25 19.10
C GLN A 240 -13.17 -2.35 17.92
N ASN A 241 -14.21 -1.53 18.10
CA ASN A 241 -14.77 -0.64 17.08
C ASN A 241 -15.33 -1.37 15.84
N HIS A 242 -16.23 -0.72 15.11
CA HIS A 242 -16.70 -1.25 13.82
C HIS A 242 -15.86 -0.67 12.69
N ALA A 243 -15.56 -1.49 11.68
CA ALA A 243 -15.07 -1.01 10.40
C ALA A 243 -16.20 -0.25 9.69
N THR A 244 -15.93 0.99 9.25
CA THR A 244 -16.94 1.80 8.57
C THR A 244 -16.46 2.39 7.26
N LEU A 245 -17.40 2.61 6.34
CA LEU A 245 -17.24 3.41 5.14
C LEU A 245 -18.18 4.61 5.20
N GLN A 246 -17.62 5.81 5.03
CA GLN A 246 -18.37 7.04 4.88
C GLN A 246 -18.63 7.33 3.39
N PHE A 247 -19.90 7.55 3.07
CA PHE A 247 -20.39 7.91 1.73
C PHE A 247 -20.86 9.36 1.78
N ASN A 248 -19.96 10.28 1.44
CA ASN A 248 -20.20 11.72 1.54
C ASN A 248 -21.30 12.23 0.60
N GLN A 249 -21.45 11.67 -0.60
CA GLN A 249 -22.49 12.10 -1.54
C GLN A 249 -23.85 11.50 -1.22
N LEU A 250 -23.88 10.37 -0.51
CA LEU A 250 -25.09 9.72 -0.03
C LEU A 250 -25.45 10.12 1.41
N ASP A 251 -24.62 10.95 2.05
CA ASP A 251 -24.73 11.40 3.44
C ASP A 251 -25.01 10.26 4.42
N THR A 252 -24.23 9.18 4.31
CA THR A 252 -24.43 7.98 5.12
C THR A 252 -23.12 7.29 5.47
N THR A 253 -23.16 6.47 6.52
CA THR A 253 -22.03 5.66 6.98
C THR A 253 -22.51 4.24 7.19
N LEU A 254 -21.80 3.26 6.61
CA LEU A 254 -22.13 1.84 6.76
C LEU A 254 -21.08 1.11 7.59
N ILE A 255 -21.55 0.19 8.43
CA ILE A 255 -20.71 -0.84 9.05
C ILE A 255 -20.46 -1.93 8.00
N VAL A 256 -19.19 -2.26 7.79
CA VAL A 256 -18.76 -3.20 6.75
C VAL A 256 -17.82 -4.25 7.31
N SER A 257 -17.63 -5.33 6.55
CA SER A 257 -16.55 -6.29 6.83
C SER A 257 -15.21 -5.72 6.37
N ALA A 258 -14.15 -5.98 7.13
CA ALA A 258 -12.79 -5.51 6.82
C ALA A 258 -11.86 -6.68 6.55
N LYS A 259 -10.94 -6.54 5.59
CA LYS A 259 -9.83 -7.47 5.38
C LYS A 259 -8.64 -7.00 6.22
N ALA A 260 -8.10 -7.88 7.04
CA ALA A 260 -6.99 -7.61 7.94
C ALA A 260 -5.88 -8.64 7.75
N ASN A 261 -4.63 -8.21 7.71
CA ASN A 261 -3.46 -9.07 7.76
C ASN A 261 -2.90 -9.06 9.19
N LEU A 262 -2.93 -10.21 9.84
CA LEU A 262 -2.32 -10.42 11.15
C LEU A 262 -0.98 -11.12 10.95
N ARG A 263 0.12 -10.58 11.48
CA ARG A 263 1.42 -11.26 11.44
C ARG A 263 1.93 -11.49 12.85
N ILE A 264 2.35 -12.73 13.10
CA ILE A 264 3.01 -13.15 14.34
C ILE A 264 4.42 -13.56 13.96
N THR A 265 5.41 -12.97 14.60
CA THR A 265 6.81 -13.27 14.32
C THR A 265 7.62 -13.38 15.61
N GLN A 266 8.59 -14.29 15.62
CA GLN A 266 9.58 -14.42 16.68
C GLN A 266 10.81 -13.63 16.30
N LYS A 267 11.24 -12.77 17.21
CA LYS A 267 12.51 -12.05 17.14
C LYS A 267 13.47 -12.64 18.15
N SER A 268 14.66 -12.98 17.67
CA SER A 268 15.67 -13.68 18.44
C SER A 268 16.95 -12.87 18.54
N THR A 269 17.45 -12.67 19.77
CA THR A 269 18.70 -11.96 20.06
C THR A 269 19.68 -12.89 20.75
N ARG A 270 20.86 -13.07 20.14
CA ARG A 270 21.90 -13.96 20.68
C ARG A 270 22.80 -13.23 21.66
N TYR A 271 23.04 -13.86 22.80
CA TYR A 271 24.04 -13.39 23.76
C TYR A 271 25.42 -13.76 23.23
N ARG A 272 26.38 -12.86 23.40
CA ARG A 272 27.76 -13.09 22.94
C ARG A 272 28.51 -14.10 23.80
N THR A 273 28.10 -14.25 25.05
CA THR A 273 28.80 -15.07 26.05
C THR A 273 28.30 -16.51 25.98
N ILE A 274 29.25 -17.45 25.85
CA ILE A 274 28.98 -18.87 26.00
C ILE A 274 28.99 -19.21 27.49
N ILE A 275 27.91 -19.80 27.98
CA ILE A 275 27.85 -20.33 29.34
C ILE A 275 28.33 -21.78 29.36
N GLU A 276 29.09 -22.14 30.40
CA GLU A 276 29.57 -23.51 30.61
C GLU A 276 29.14 -24.02 31.98
N PHE A 277 28.50 -25.18 32.01
CA PHE A 277 28.04 -25.84 33.23
C PHE A 277 28.14 -27.36 33.16
N ASN A 278 28.13 -27.98 34.34
CA ASN A 278 28.24 -29.42 34.49
C ASN A 278 26.85 -30.00 34.78
N ALA A 279 26.42 -30.97 33.98
CA ALA A 279 25.18 -31.69 34.20
C ALA A 279 25.41 -33.21 34.27
N SER A 280 24.52 -33.91 34.95
CA SER A 280 24.54 -35.36 35.00
C SER A 280 23.19 -35.95 34.62
N LYS A 281 23.20 -37.03 33.83
CA LYS A 281 22.01 -37.81 33.49
C LYS A 281 22.00 -39.09 34.30
N ASP A 282 21.00 -39.25 35.16
CA ASP A 282 20.90 -40.39 36.06
C ASP A 282 20.62 -41.70 35.30
N LYS A 283 21.24 -42.80 35.76
CA LYS A 283 21.11 -44.11 35.12
C LYS A 283 19.70 -44.69 35.24
N LYS A 284 19.06 -44.53 36.40
CA LYS A 284 17.81 -45.22 36.75
C LYS A 284 16.59 -44.43 36.31
N THR A 285 16.60 -43.13 36.59
CA THR A 285 15.48 -42.21 36.35
C THR A 285 15.56 -41.51 35.01
N LYS A 286 16.72 -41.57 34.32
CA LYS A 286 17.01 -40.84 33.06
C LYS A 286 16.90 -39.31 33.17
N LYS A 287 16.71 -38.79 34.37
CA LYS A 287 16.56 -37.37 34.67
C LYS A 287 17.90 -36.66 34.62
N TRP A 288 17.88 -35.41 34.16
CA TRP A 288 19.03 -34.52 34.17
C TRP A 288 19.08 -33.71 35.46
N SER A 289 20.29 -33.44 35.95
CA SER A 289 20.53 -32.51 37.05
C SER A 289 21.79 -31.69 36.80
N ILE A 290 21.70 -30.40 37.08
CA ILE A 290 22.87 -29.51 37.08
C ILE A 290 23.66 -29.77 38.36
N THR A 291 24.97 -29.97 38.23
CA THR A 291 25.86 -30.40 39.34
C THR A 291 26.65 -29.25 39.95
N ASN A 292 26.75 -28.10 39.27
CA ASN A 292 27.42 -26.90 39.76
C ASN A 292 26.46 -25.69 39.77
N THR A 293 25.29 -25.87 40.36
CA THR A 293 24.19 -24.88 40.39
C THR A 293 24.63 -23.49 40.84
N ASP A 294 25.34 -23.36 41.97
CA ASP A 294 25.75 -22.06 42.51
C ASP A 294 26.76 -21.32 41.62
N GLU A 295 27.57 -22.06 40.87
CA GLU A 295 28.51 -21.48 39.91
C GLU A 295 27.75 -20.98 38.67
N LEU A 296 26.83 -21.79 38.14
CA LEU A 296 26.00 -21.39 37.00
C LEU A 296 25.14 -20.18 37.34
N LYS A 297 24.44 -20.17 38.48
CA LYS A 297 23.62 -19.02 38.91
C LYS A 297 24.45 -17.74 39.05
N ARG A 298 25.68 -17.81 39.58
CA ARG A 298 26.59 -16.64 39.63
C ARG A 298 27.01 -16.16 38.24
N LYS A 299 27.33 -17.07 37.33
CA LYS A 299 27.66 -16.72 35.93
C LYS A 299 26.47 -16.05 35.24
N LEU A 300 25.27 -16.60 35.36
CA LEU A 300 24.06 -16.01 34.79
C LEU A 300 23.80 -14.61 35.34
N ASN A 301 23.88 -14.42 36.66
CA ASN A 301 23.74 -13.11 37.31
C ASN A 301 24.77 -12.06 36.85
N SER A 302 25.95 -12.50 36.40
CA SER A 302 26.97 -11.60 35.84
C SER A 302 26.71 -11.22 34.38
N ILE A 303 25.95 -12.04 33.65
CA ILE A 303 25.59 -11.83 32.25
C ILE A 303 24.32 -10.98 32.16
N ASP A 304 23.27 -11.41 32.86
CA ASP A 304 21.99 -10.72 32.95
C ASP A 304 21.44 -10.93 34.37
N ARG A 305 21.49 -9.87 35.18
CA ARG A 305 21.03 -9.91 36.57
C ARG A 305 19.52 -10.04 36.68
N GLU A 306 18.78 -9.45 35.74
CA GLU A 306 17.32 -9.36 35.81
C GLU A 306 16.68 -10.69 35.41
N ASN A 307 17.23 -11.35 34.40
CA ASN A 307 16.70 -12.59 33.86
C ASN A 307 17.43 -13.86 34.34
N ALA A 308 18.43 -13.75 35.22
CA ALA A 308 19.29 -14.88 35.63
C ALA A 308 18.51 -16.12 36.09
N GLU A 309 17.45 -15.94 36.89
CA GLU A 309 16.65 -17.06 37.39
C GLU A 309 15.76 -17.65 36.29
N SER A 310 15.16 -16.82 35.43
CA SER A 310 14.39 -17.28 34.26
C SER A 310 15.27 -18.10 33.31
N ILE A 311 16.46 -17.59 32.98
CA ILE A 311 17.43 -18.31 32.14
C ILE A 311 17.82 -19.64 32.78
N TYR A 312 18.04 -19.67 34.10
CA TYR A 312 18.36 -20.91 34.83
C TYR A 312 17.22 -21.94 34.72
N CYS A 313 15.98 -21.51 34.96
CA CYS A 313 14.79 -22.37 34.83
C CYS A 313 14.62 -22.91 33.41
N ASP A 314 14.86 -22.08 32.39
CA ASP A 314 14.74 -22.49 30.97
C ASP A 314 15.87 -23.45 30.56
N ILE A 315 17.06 -23.35 31.15
CA ILE A 315 18.13 -24.35 31.00
C ILE A 315 17.68 -25.68 31.60
N GLU A 316 17.12 -25.67 32.82
CA GLU A 316 16.60 -26.90 33.44
C GLU A 316 15.51 -27.52 32.58
N GLY A 317 14.53 -26.75 32.13
CA GLY A 317 13.49 -27.21 31.21
C GLY A 317 14.07 -27.80 29.92
N SER A 318 15.03 -27.10 29.30
CA SER A 318 15.67 -27.57 28.07
C SER A 318 16.39 -28.90 28.24
N LEU A 319 17.09 -29.13 29.36
CA LEU A 319 17.75 -30.42 29.63
C LEU A 319 16.75 -31.58 29.67
N TYR A 320 15.53 -31.34 30.15
CA TYR A 320 14.50 -32.36 30.26
C TYR A 320 13.73 -32.59 28.96
N TYR A 321 13.34 -31.52 28.26
CA TYR A 321 12.37 -31.60 27.17
C TYR A 321 12.98 -31.50 25.77
N ASN A 322 14.18 -30.92 25.63
CA ASN A 322 14.78 -30.73 24.31
C ASN A 322 15.23 -32.08 23.72
N PRO A 323 14.77 -32.46 22.50
CA PRO A 323 15.13 -33.72 21.85
C PRO A 323 16.63 -33.96 21.69
N TYR A 324 17.44 -32.89 21.60
CA TYR A 324 18.90 -32.97 21.55
C TYR A 324 19.47 -33.79 22.73
N PHE A 325 18.95 -33.60 23.94
CA PHE A 325 19.42 -34.29 25.15
C PHE A 325 18.82 -35.70 25.35
N GLU A 326 17.80 -36.06 24.57
CA GLU A 326 17.15 -37.37 24.65
C GLU A 326 18.15 -38.49 24.29
N LEU A 327 18.98 -38.24 23.27
CA LEU A 327 19.96 -39.18 22.71
C LEU A 327 21.17 -39.45 23.62
N PHE A 328 21.42 -38.60 24.62
CA PHE A 328 22.60 -38.72 25.48
C PHE A 328 22.47 -39.87 26.48
N GLU A 329 23.55 -40.64 26.65
CA GLU A 329 23.62 -41.69 27.67
C GLU A 329 23.68 -41.14 29.11
N LYS A 330 23.58 -42.05 30.08
CA LYS A 330 23.90 -41.75 31.49
C LYS A 330 25.36 -41.27 31.60
N GLY A 331 25.62 -40.34 32.51
CA GLY A 331 26.98 -39.87 32.77
C GLY A 331 27.04 -38.41 33.20
N LYS A 332 28.27 -37.90 33.33
CA LYS A 332 28.55 -36.48 33.60
C LYS A 332 28.98 -35.80 32.31
N TYR A 333 28.52 -34.58 32.09
CA TYR A 333 28.72 -33.82 30.87
C TYR A 333 29.13 -32.39 31.20
N LEU A 334 30.07 -31.85 30.43
CA LEU A 334 30.28 -30.41 30.30
C LEU A 334 29.39 -29.92 29.16
N ILE A 335 28.44 -29.07 29.50
CA ILE A 335 27.51 -28.47 28.53
C ILE A 335 27.93 -27.02 28.34
N LYS A 336 28.10 -26.64 27.08
CA LYS A 336 28.23 -25.24 26.67
C LYS A 336 26.94 -24.82 26.01
N ALA A 337 26.46 -23.63 26.32
CA ALA A 337 25.26 -23.08 25.70
C ALA A 337 25.47 -21.62 25.29
N VAL A 338 24.97 -21.27 24.11
CA VAL A 338 24.74 -19.87 23.73
C VAL A 338 23.30 -19.54 24.09
N ILE A 339 23.10 -18.47 24.86
CA ILE A 339 21.76 -18.01 25.25
C ILE A 339 21.15 -17.23 24.09
N VAL A 340 19.90 -17.54 23.76
CA VAL A 340 19.11 -16.84 22.75
C VAL A 340 17.84 -16.33 23.43
N GLU A 341 17.73 -15.01 23.52
CA GLU A 341 16.53 -14.33 23.99
C GLU A 341 15.51 -14.27 22.85
N ASN A 342 14.26 -14.60 23.16
CA ASN A 342 13.19 -14.62 22.17
C ASN A 342 12.04 -13.72 22.62
N SER A 343 11.43 -13.05 21.65
CA SER A 343 10.22 -12.25 21.83
C SER A 343 9.24 -12.59 20.72
N LEU A 344 7.96 -12.61 21.04
CA LEU A 344 6.89 -12.74 20.08
C LEU A 344 6.33 -11.35 19.80
N GLU A 345 6.28 -10.98 18.52
CA GLU A 345 5.77 -9.70 18.07
C GLU A 345 4.47 -9.91 17.26
N TYR A 346 3.47 -9.08 17.54
CA TYR A 346 2.18 -9.10 16.88
C TYR A 346 1.96 -7.83 16.05
N TYR A 347 1.58 -8.02 14.79
CA TYR A 347 1.35 -6.95 13.84
C TYR A 347 -0.06 -7.04 13.25
N VAL A 348 -0.67 -5.86 13.07
CA VAL A 348 -1.89 -5.66 12.28
C VAL A 348 -1.55 -4.75 11.11
N GLU A 349 -1.77 -5.21 9.88
CA GLU A 349 -1.45 -4.45 8.67
C GLU A 349 -0.01 -3.88 8.68
N ASN A 350 0.95 -4.72 9.08
CA ASN A 350 2.38 -4.39 9.22
C ASN A 350 2.72 -3.32 10.28
N LYS A 351 1.79 -2.96 11.17
CA LYS A 351 2.06 -2.12 12.33
C LYS A 351 2.16 -2.98 13.58
N LEU A 352 3.28 -2.87 14.31
CA LEU A 352 3.48 -3.53 15.61
C LEU A 352 2.40 -3.04 16.59
N GLN A 353 1.70 -4.00 17.22
CA GLN A 353 0.71 -3.75 18.25
C GLN A 353 1.28 -4.06 19.63
N GLU A 354 1.89 -5.22 19.79
CA GLU A 354 2.39 -5.74 21.07
C GLU A 354 3.60 -6.65 20.86
N GLU A 355 4.48 -6.70 21.85
CA GLU A 355 5.65 -7.57 21.94
C GLU A 355 5.67 -8.18 23.33
N ALA A 356 5.92 -9.49 23.42
CA ALA A 356 6.07 -10.19 24.70
C ALA A 356 7.28 -11.11 24.70
N SER A 357 7.98 -11.17 25.83
CA SER A 357 9.08 -12.10 26.04
C SER A 357 8.59 -13.55 25.99
N MET A 358 9.38 -14.40 25.35
CA MET A 358 9.22 -15.85 25.37
C MET A 358 10.31 -16.47 26.25
N SER A 359 10.23 -17.78 26.46
CA SER A 359 11.30 -18.54 27.12
C SER A 359 12.61 -18.40 26.36
N PHE A 360 13.73 -18.38 27.09
CA PHE A 360 15.05 -18.41 26.49
C PHE A 360 15.27 -19.74 25.78
N THR A 361 15.87 -19.70 24.60
CA THR A 361 16.34 -20.89 23.89
C THR A 361 17.87 -20.93 23.89
N PHE A 362 18.42 -22.10 23.56
CA PHE A 362 19.85 -22.34 23.74
C PHE A 362 20.42 -23.15 22.59
N GLU A 363 21.57 -22.70 22.07
CA GLU A 363 22.39 -23.52 21.17
C GLU A 363 23.40 -24.31 22.01
N PHE A 364 23.13 -25.61 22.17
CA PHE A 364 23.95 -26.48 23.02
C PHE A 364 25.11 -27.13 22.26
N SER A 365 26.23 -27.32 22.97
CA SER A 365 27.28 -28.26 22.60
C SER A 365 27.74 -29.02 23.84
N CYS A 366 27.84 -30.35 23.73
CA CYS A 366 28.06 -31.22 24.88
C CYS A 366 29.31 -32.07 24.74
N ASN A 367 30.09 -32.15 25.81
CA ASN A 367 31.23 -33.03 25.90
C ASN A 367 31.11 -33.96 27.11
N LYS A 368 31.30 -35.27 26.91
CA LYS A 368 31.22 -36.26 27.99
C LYS A 368 32.45 -36.15 28.88
N LYS A 369 32.25 -36.09 30.19
CA LYS A 369 33.33 -36.16 31.19
C LYS A 369 33.56 -37.60 31.60
N ASN A 370 34.80 -38.06 31.53
CA ASN A 370 35.18 -39.37 32.06
C ASN A 370 35.46 -39.30 33.58
N PHE A 371 35.77 -40.45 34.19
CA PHE A 371 36.10 -40.57 35.62
C PHE A 371 37.31 -39.73 36.09
N MET A 372 38.10 -39.20 35.16
CA MET A 372 39.30 -38.38 35.40
C MET A 372 39.09 -36.91 34.96
N ASP A 373 37.84 -36.47 34.79
CA ASP A 373 37.44 -35.14 34.29
C ASP A 373 37.99 -34.75 32.91
N ARG A 374 38.45 -35.72 32.12
CA ARG A 374 38.86 -35.48 30.73
C ARG A 374 37.64 -35.32 29.82
N ILE A 375 37.70 -34.33 28.95
CA ILE A 375 36.62 -33.89 28.05
C ILE A 375 36.80 -34.57 26.70
N TYR A 376 35.78 -35.31 26.24
CA TYR A 376 35.72 -35.87 24.89
C TYR A 376 34.47 -35.37 24.18
N GLN A 377 34.59 -35.09 22.89
CA GLN A 377 33.44 -34.74 22.05
C GLN A 377 32.45 -35.90 22.09
N ALA A 378 31.22 -35.64 22.50
CA ALA A 378 30.17 -36.65 22.44
C ALA A 378 29.87 -36.95 20.95
N PRO A 379 29.56 -38.21 20.57
CA PRO A 379 29.09 -38.49 19.23
C PRO A 379 27.81 -37.70 18.96
N ASN A 380 27.73 -37.08 17.77
CA ASN A 380 26.57 -36.32 17.29
C ASN A 380 25.29 -37.15 17.29
#